data_AF-K1URF6-F1
#
_entry.id   AF-K1URF6-F1
#
_cell.length_a   1.000
_cell.length_b   1.000
_cell.length_c   1.000
_cell.angle_alpha   90.00
_cell.angle_beta   90.00
_cell.angle_gamma   90.00
#
_symmetry.space_group_name_H-M   'P 1'
#
loop_
_entity.id
_entity.type
_entity.pdbx_description
1 polymer ?
#
loop_
_entity_poly.entity_id
_entity_poly.type
_entity_poly.pdbx_seq_one_letter_code
_entity_poly.pdbx_strand_id
1 'polypeptide(L)'
;MFELDYEKVLKKVNKKTAIETIAKKVDKDKSNELRVWMKNENITSGINIDEDTKRFYPFNNLASQIIGFCGSDNQGLAGIEARYDDVLNGENGKILKMTDAKGLDISDVSENYEPAKDGNDLVLTIDATIQGIAEKYLKEACIDNVC
;
A
#
# COMPACT_ATOMS: atom_id res chain seq x y z
N MET A 1 -9.81 -0.49 -18.37
CA MET A 1 -8.64 -0.52 -17.47
C MET A 1 -9.02 -0.68 -16.00
N PHE A 2 -9.72 0.27 -15.37
CA PHE A 2 -9.99 0.21 -13.91
C PHE A 2 -11.40 -0.24 -13.47
N GLU A 3 -12.29 -0.59 -14.40
CA GLU A 3 -13.68 -1.04 -14.09
C GLU A 3 -14.42 -0.12 -13.11
N LEU A 4 -14.20 1.19 -13.22
CA LEU A 4 -14.82 2.18 -12.36
C LEU A 4 -16.16 2.64 -12.94
N ASP A 5 -17.09 2.93 -12.04
CA ASP A 5 -18.37 3.54 -12.39
C ASP A 5 -18.19 4.99 -12.86
N TYR A 6 -18.64 5.26 -14.09
CA TYR A 6 -18.44 6.56 -14.73
C TYR A 6 -19.07 7.71 -13.96
N GLU A 7 -20.31 7.55 -13.49
CA GLU A 7 -21.03 8.62 -12.79
C GLU A 7 -20.37 8.98 -11.46
N LYS A 8 -19.92 7.98 -10.70
CA LYS A 8 -19.17 8.19 -9.45
C LYS A 8 -17.84 8.89 -9.69
N VAL A 9 -17.10 8.50 -10.73
CA VAL A 9 -15.81 9.15 -11.05
C VAL A 9 -16.03 10.58 -11.53
N LEU A 10 -17.02 10.82 -12.39
CA LEU A 10 -17.34 12.16 -12.87
C LEU A 10 -17.72 13.10 -11.71
N LYS A 11 -18.48 12.61 -10.73
CA LYS A 11 -18.82 13.38 -9.52
C LYS A 11 -17.59 13.74 -8.71
N LYS A 12 -16.62 12.82 -8.58
CA LYS A 12 -15.34 13.09 -7.89
C LYS A 12 -14.51 14.13 -8.63
N VAL A 13 -14.36 14.00 -9.94
CA VAL A 13 -13.55 14.91 -10.77
C VAL A 13 -14.11 16.33 -10.79
N ASN A 14 -15.44 16.49 -10.77
CA ASN A 14 -16.09 17.82 -10.76
C ASN A 14 -16.11 18.52 -9.41
N LYS A 15 -15.61 17.87 -8.34
CA LYS A 15 -15.57 18.45 -7.01
C LYS A 15 -14.52 19.57 -6.98
N LYS A 16 -14.84 20.69 -6.31
CA LYS A 16 -13.91 21.82 -6.16
C LYS A 16 -12.86 21.53 -5.07
N THR A 17 -11.96 20.60 -5.36
CA THR A 17 -10.85 20.19 -4.48
C THR A 17 -9.55 20.14 -5.27
N ALA A 18 -8.42 20.45 -4.62
CA ALA A 18 -7.11 20.43 -5.28
C ALA A 18 -6.68 19.02 -5.69
N ILE A 19 -7.00 18.01 -4.88
CA ILE A 19 -6.68 16.60 -5.11
C ILE A 19 -7.90 15.76 -4.74
N GLU A 20 -8.19 14.73 -5.54
CA GLU A 20 -9.23 13.75 -5.24
C GLU A 20 -8.75 12.35 -5.67
N THR A 21 -8.82 11.39 -4.75
CA THR A 21 -8.37 10.02 -5.03
C THR A 21 -9.43 9.24 -5.82
N ILE A 22 -9.07 8.84 -7.04
CA ILE A 22 -9.95 8.07 -7.93
C ILE A 22 -9.94 6.58 -7.58
N ALA A 23 -8.75 5.99 -7.47
CA ALA A 23 -8.54 4.59 -7.11
C ALA A 23 -7.34 4.46 -6.16
N LYS A 24 -7.37 3.44 -5.29
CA LYS A 24 -6.27 3.06 -4.38
C LYS A 24 -5.91 1.60 -4.60
N LYS A 25 -4.67 1.21 -4.26
CA LYS A 25 -4.17 -0.18 -4.34
C LYS A 25 -4.40 -0.83 -5.71
N VAL A 26 -4.06 -0.08 -6.74
CA VAL A 26 -4.15 -0.51 -8.14
C VAL A 26 -2.94 -1.37 -8.48
N ASP A 27 -3.16 -2.47 -9.19
CA ASP A 27 -2.07 -3.33 -9.65
C ASP A 27 -1.08 -2.57 -10.53
N LYS A 28 0.21 -2.88 -10.37
CA LYS A 28 1.30 -2.22 -11.09
C LYS A 28 1.11 -2.27 -12.60
N ASP A 29 0.59 -3.37 -13.13
CA ASP A 29 0.35 -3.54 -14.57
C ASP A 29 -0.69 -2.54 -15.09
N LYS A 30 -1.81 -2.36 -14.38
CA LYS A 30 -2.84 -1.39 -14.77
C LYS A 30 -2.33 0.05 -14.66
N SER A 31 -1.51 0.34 -13.65
CA SER A 31 -0.87 1.66 -13.51
C SER A 31 0.13 1.92 -14.66
N ASN A 32 0.84 0.90 -15.13
CA ASN A 32 1.73 0.99 -16.29
C ASN A 32 0.94 1.19 -17.60
N GLU A 33 -0.17 0.48 -17.78
CA GLU A 33 -1.09 0.71 -18.90
C GLU A 33 -1.58 2.16 -18.95
N LEU A 34 -1.94 2.73 -17.79
CA LEU A 34 -2.34 4.13 -17.67
C LEU A 34 -1.22 5.08 -18.12
N ARG A 35 0.02 4.84 -17.67
CA ARG A 35 1.18 5.66 -18.06
C ARG A 35 1.40 5.65 -19.56
N VAL A 36 1.29 4.48 -20.20
CA VAL A 36 1.44 4.35 -21.66
C VAL A 36 0.32 5.08 -22.39
N TRP A 37 -0.93 4.90 -21.95
CA TRP A 37 -2.08 5.59 -22.53
C TRP A 37 -1.97 7.12 -22.42
N MET A 38 -1.58 7.65 -21.26
CA MET A 38 -1.36 9.09 -21.06
C MET A 38 -0.30 9.64 -22.01
N LYS A 39 0.78 8.89 -22.24
CA LYS A 39 1.85 9.28 -23.18
C LYS A 39 1.34 9.33 -24.63
N ASN A 40 0.52 8.35 -25.03
CA ASN A 40 0.00 8.28 -26.39
C ASN A 40 -1.02 9.38 -26.69
N GLU A 41 -1.86 9.73 -25.71
CA GLU A 41 -2.86 10.80 -25.83
C GLU A 41 -2.32 12.19 -25.49
N ASN A 42 -1.01 12.30 -25.23
CA ASN A 42 -0.33 13.55 -24.85
C ASN A 42 -0.95 14.25 -23.63
N ILE A 43 -1.41 13.47 -22.65
CA ILE A 43 -1.97 13.94 -21.39
C ILE A 43 -0.83 14.16 -20.40
N THR A 44 -0.54 15.42 -20.11
CA THR A 44 0.57 15.83 -19.24
C THR A 44 0.14 16.46 -17.92
N SER A 45 -1.16 16.65 -17.70
CA SER A 45 -1.69 17.28 -16.47
C SER A 45 -3.02 16.65 -16.04
N GLY A 46 -3.37 16.81 -14.76
CA GLY A 46 -4.65 16.40 -14.18
C GLY A 46 -4.73 14.96 -13.66
N ILE A 47 -3.72 14.12 -13.93
CA ILE A 47 -3.63 12.75 -13.39
C ILE A 47 -2.27 12.57 -12.73
N ASN A 48 -2.28 12.23 -11.43
CA ASN A 48 -1.10 11.84 -10.66
C ASN A 48 -1.17 10.34 -10.35
N ILE A 49 -0.03 9.68 -10.40
CA ILE A 49 0.12 8.25 -10.08
C ILE A 49 1.17 8.15 -8.97
N ASP A 50 0.69 7.94 -7.76
CA ASP A 50 1.52 7.74 -6.59
C ASP A 50 1.80 6.24 -6.42
N GLU A 51 3.08 5.89 -6.23
CA GLU A 51 3.47 4.51 -5.93
C GLU A 51 3.20 4.21 -4.45
N ASP A 52 2.67 3.03 -4.19
CA ASP A 52 2.38 2.54 -2.84
C ASP A 52 2.84 1.09 -2.72
N THR A 53 3.06 0.64 -1.50
CA THR A 53 3.43 -0.74 -1.19
C THR A 53 2.23 -1.47 -0.59
N LYS A 54 2.27 -2.80 -0.65
CA LYS A 54 1.28 -3.65 0.00
C LYS A 54 1.98 -4.84 0.62
N ARG A 55 1.70 -5.09 1.89
CA ARG A 55 2.23 -6.25 2.61
C ARG A 55 1.72 -7.57 1.99
N PHE A 56 2.63 -8.52 1.81
CA PHE A 56 2.36 -9.85 1.29
C PHE A 56 2.80 -10.92 2.31
N TYR A 57 1.93 -11.88 2.62
CA TYR A 57 2.17 -12.95 3.58
C TYR A 57 2.29 -14.30 2.85
N PRO A 58 3.51 -14.80 2.57
CA PRO A 58 3.72 -15.97 1.71
C PRO A 58 3.08 -17.26 2.24
N PHE A 59 2.97 -17.39 3.56
CA PHE A 59 2.39 -18.58 4.22
C PHE A 59 0.92 -18.41 4.61
N ASN A 60 0.27 -17.36 4.11
CA ASN A 60 -1.14 -17.06 4.31
C ASN A 60 -1.56 -17.06 5.79
N ASN A 61 -2.18 -18.16 6.27
CA ASN A 61 -2.73 -18.24 7.63
C ASN A 61 -1.73 -18.73 8.68
N LEU A 62 -0.60 -19.32 8.26
CA LEU A 62 0.40 -19.85 9.18
C LEU A 62 0.96 -18.73 10.07
N ALA A 63 0.96 -18.92 11.39
CA ALA A 63 1.36 -17.92 12.37
C ALA A 63 0.66 -16.56 12.22
N SER A 64 -0.51 -16.49 11.56
CA SER A 64 -1.23 -15.22 11.34
C SER A 64 -1.54 -14.47 12.63
N GLN A 65 -1.82 -15.20 13.73
CA GLN A 65 -2.05 -14.61 15.05
C GLN A 65 -0.77 -13.99 15.66
N ILE A 66 0.40 -14.53 15.33
CA ILE A 66 1.68 -14.07 15.85
C ILE A 66 2.24 -12.95 14.97
N ILE A 67 2.25 -13.16 13.65
CA ILE A 67 2.72 -12.18 12.66
C ILE A 67 1.79 -10.96 12.67
N GLY A 68 0.47 -11.18 12.66
CA GLY A 68 -0.52 -10.13 12.56
C GLY A 68 -0.73 -9.66 11.12
N PHE A 69 -1.18 -8.41 10.97
CA PHE A 69 -1.45 -7.81 9.66
C PHE A 69 -1.30 -6.29 9.66
N CYS A 70 -1.15 -5.72 8.46
CA CYS A 70 -1.10 -4.27 8.22
C CYS A 70 -2.45 -3.74 7.72
N GLY A 71 -2.70 -2.46 7.96
CA GLY A 71 -3.90 -1.74 7.54
C GLY A 71 -3.88 -1.25 6.10
N SER A 72 -4.81 -0.33 5.80
CA SER A 72 -4.92 0.30 4.48
C SER A 72 -3.69 1.10 4.09
N ASP A 73 -3.01 1.68 5.07
CA ASP A 73 -1.94 2.65 4.94
C ASP A 73 -0.59 2.03 5.37
N ASN A 74 -0.49 0.69 5.27
CA ASN A 74 0.66 -0.14 5.65
C ASN A 74 1.06 -0.11 7.15
N GLN A 75 0.28 0.55 8.01
CA GLN A 75 0.46 0.52 9.46
C GLN A 75 0.20 -0.88 10.05
N GLY A 76 1.08 -1.37 10.92
CA GLY A 76 0.88 -2.60 11.67
C GLY A 76 -0.30 -2.50 12.63
N LEU A 77 -1.28 -3.41 12.51
CA LEU A 77 -2.51 -3.38 13.31
C LEU A 77 -2.59 -4.50 14.36
N ALA A 78 -1.86 -5.59 14.16
CA ALA A 78 -1.84 -6.71 15.09
C ALA A 78 -0.48 -7.41 15.10
N GLY A 79 -0.26 -8.26 16.12
CA GLY A 79 0.89 -9.16 16.19
C GLY A 79 2.23 -8.44 16.17
N ILE A 80 3.19 -9.06 15.49
CA ILE A 80 4.54 -8.53 15.26
C ILE A 80 4.51 -7.27 14.41
N GLU A 81 3.64 -7.21 13.38
CA GLU A 81 3.52 -6.02 12.52
C GLU A 81 3.21 -4.78 13.37
N ALA A 82 2.25 -4.85 14.31
CA ALA A 82 1.98 -3.73 15.21
C ALA A 82 3.07 -3.50 16.27
N ARG A 83 3.65 -4.57 16.81
CA ARG A 83 4.64 -4.46 17.89
C ARG A 83 5.94 -3.83 17.43
N TYR A 84 6.33 -4.09 16.19
CA TYR A 84 7.60 -3.63 15.61
C TYR A 84 7.37 -2.65 14.45
N ASP A 85 6.20 -2.01 14.40
CA ASP A 85 5.82 -1.04 13.37
C ASP A 85 6.89 0.06 13.20
N ASP A 86 7.40 0.61 14.31
CA ASP A 86 8.47 1.61 14.32
C ASP A 86 9.80 1.12 13.74
N VAL A 87 10.07 -0.19 13.80
CA VAL A 87 11.28 -0.81 13.25
C VAL A 87 11.09 -1.11 11.77
N LEU A 88 9.88 -1.51 11.36
CA LEU A 88 9.53 -1.98 10.02
C LEU A 88 9.19 -0.85 9.03
N ASN A 89 8.61 0.27 9.49
CA ASN A 89 8.10 1.32 8.61
C ASN A 89 9.17 2.24 8.02
N GLY A 90 10.32 2.37 8.67
CA GLY A 90 11.37 3.30 8.23
C GLY A 90 10.94 4.77 8.33
N GLU A 91 11.50 5.61 7.45
CA GLU A 91 11.18 7.04 7.40
C GLU A 91 10.64 7.42 6.01
N ASN A 92 9.46 8.05 5.98
CA ASN A 92 8.87 8.53 4.74
C ASN A 92 9.73 9.63 4.11
N GLY A 93 9.99 9.49 2.81
CA GLY A 93 10.53 10.56 1.99
C GLY A 93 9.48 11.64 1.73
N LYS A 94 9.90 12.76 1.15
CA LYS A 94 8.99 13.83 0.71
C LYS A 94 9.57 14.58 -0.48
N ILE A 95 8.68 15.01 -1.36
CA ILE A 95 9.01 15.89 -2.48
C ILE A 95 8.32 17.22 -2.23
N LEU A 96 9.10 18.27 -2.01
CA LEU A 96 8.58 19.61 -1.86
C LEU A 96 8.46 20.24 -3.25
N LYS A 97 7.22 20.47 -3.67
CA LYS A 97 6.89 21.12 -4.94
C LYS A 97 6.27 22.49 -4.71
N MET A 98 6.65 23.46 -5.54
CA MET A 98 5.96 24.75 -5.59
C MET A 98 4.80 24.66 -6.58
N THR A 99 3.61 24.96 -6.10
CA THR A 99 2.39 24.98 -6.90
C THR A 99 1.82 26.38 -7.01
N ASP A 100 1.12 26.65 -8.11
CA ASP A 100 0.36 27.89 -8.27
C ASP A 100 -0.92 27.90 -7.40
N ALA A 101 -1.67 29.00 -7.43
CA ALA A 101 -2.93 29.12 -6.68
C ALA A 101 -4.01 28.10 -7.09
N LYS A 102 -3.81 27.37 -8.20
CA LYS A 102 -4.69 26.32 -8.70
C LYS A 102 -4.14 24.91 -8.40
N GLY A 103 -2.98 24.79 -7.75
CA GLY A 103 -2.35 23.52 -7.39
C GLY A 103 -1.55 22.88 -8.52
N LEU A 104 -1.23 23.60 -9.60
CA LEU A 104 -0.40 23.11 -10.70
C LEU A 104 1.08 23.31 -10.39
N ASP A 105 1.90 22.30 -10.67
CA ASP A 105 3.35 22.36 -10.48
C ASP A 105 3.98 23.45 -11.35
N ILE A 106 4.80 24.30 -10.72
CA ILE A 106 5.58 25.33 -11.41
C ILE A 106 6.89 24.70 -11.85
N SER A 107 7.00 24.42 -13.15
CA SER A 107 8.05 23.57 -13.75
C SER A 107 9.49 24.12 -13.64
N ASP A 108 9.66 25.35 -13.17
CA ASP A 108 10.94 26.10 -13.19
C ASP A 108 11.49 26.42 -11.78
N VAL A 109 10.91 25.84 -10.73
CA VAL A 109 11.41 25.95 -9.36
C VAL A 109 11.98 24.61 -8.92
N SER A 110 13.17 24.63 -8.31
CA SER A 110 13.84 23.44 -7.81
C SER A 110 12.94 22.66 -6.84
N GLU A 111 12.59 21.43 -7.18
CA GLU A 111 11.99 20.48 -6.25
C GLU A 111 13.04 20.09 -5.19
N ASN A 112 12.66 20.12 -3.92
CA ASN A 112 13.51 19.57 -2.86
C ASN A 112 13.06 18.15 -2.54
N TYR A 113 13.86 17.18 -2.96
CA TYR A 113 13.62 15.76 -2.78
C TYR A 113 14.36 15.26 -1.54
N GLU A 114 13.62 14.84 -0.53
CA GLU A 114 14.14 14.10 0.62
C GLU A 114 13.82 12.61 0.43
N PRO A 115 14.82 11.73 0.21
CA PRO A 115 14.58 10.31 -0.03
C PRO A 115 14.00 9.62 1.19
N ALA A 116 13.15 8.62 0.94
CA ALA A 116 12.70 7.70 1.99
C ALA A 116 13.87 6.84 2.49
N LYS A 117 13.77 6.39 3.74
CA LYS A 117 14.67 5.38 4.31
C LYS A 117 13.88 4.14 4.61
N ASP A 118 14.38 3.01 4.11
CA ASP A 118 13.76 1.72 4.37
C ASP A 118 13.78 1.39 5.87
N GLY A 119 12.75 0.69 6.32
CA GLY A 119 12.75 0.09 7.65
C GLY A 119 13.76 -1.06 7.75
N ASN A 120 13.92 -1.58 8.96
CA ASN A 120 14.82 -2.70 9.20
C ASN A 120 14.10 -4.02 9.02
N ASP A 121 14.85 -5.03 8.59
CA ASP A 121 14.39 -6.40 8.55
C ASP A 121 14.25 -6.98 9.97
N LEU A 122 13.22 -7.80 10.17
CA LEU A 122 13.00 -8.55 11.39
C LEU A 122 13.09 -10.06 11.11
N VAL A 123 14.07 -10.71 11.73
CA VAL A 123 14.20 -12.18 11.69
C VAL A 123 13.54 -12.76 12.94
N LEU A 124 12.51 -13.58 12.74
CA LEU A 124 11.79 -14.21 13.83
C LEU A 124 12.52 -15.46 14.34
N THR A 125 12.31 -15.77 15.61
CA THR A 125 12.76 -17.03 16.22
C THR A 125 11.86 -18.22 15.87
N ILE A 126 10.79 -17.98 15.09
CA ILE A 126 9.79 -18.99 14.74
C ILE A 126 10.30 -19.83 13.56
N ASP A 127 10.30 -21.14 13.75
CA ASP A 127 10.49 -22.09 12.67
C ASP A 127 9.14 -22.39 12.01
N ALA A 128 9.01 -22.12 10.71
CA ALA A 128 7.77 -22.29 9.96
C ALA A 128 7.30 -23.77 9.90
N THR A 129 8.23 -24.72 9.92
CA THR A 129 7.92 -26.15 9.91
C THR A 129 7.34 -26.58 11.25
N ILE A 130 7.99 -26.21 12.35
CA ILE A 130 7.53 -26.52 13.70
C ILE A 130 6.18 -25.86 13.96
N GLN A 131 6.03 -24.58 13.61
CA GLN A 131 4.78 -23.85 13.73
C GLN A 131 3.65 -24.50 12.93
N GLY A 132 3.93 -24.93 11.71
CA GLY A 132 2.94 -25.60 10.85
C GLY A 132 2.47 -26.94 11.42
N ILE A 133 3.40 -27.73 11.99
CA ILE A 133 3.07 -28.98 12.69
C ILE A 133 2.19 -28.69 13.91
N ALA A 134 2.56 -27.69 14.72
CA ALA A 134 1.80 -27.33 15.92
C ALA A 134 0.37 -26.87 15.58
N GLU A 135 0.21 -25.97 14.61
CA GLU A 135 -1.10 -25.49 14.17
C GLU A 135 -1.96 -26.60 13.57
N LYS A 136 -1.35 -27.53 12.82
CA LYS A 136 -2.06 -28.69 12.28
C LYS A 136 -2.68 -29.54 13.39
N TYR A 137 -1.87 -29.98 14.36
CA TYR A 137 -2.35 -30.84 15.44
C TYR A 137 -3.32 -30.13 16.38
N LEU A 138 -3.12 -28.83 16.62
CA LEU A 138 -4.08 -28.01 17.37
C LEU A 138 -5.43 -27.96 16.65
N LYS A 139 -5.43 -27.75 15.34
CA LYS A 139 -6.65 -27.73 14.54
C LYS A 139 -7.37 -29.09 14.57
N GLU A 140 -6.64 -30.19 14.41
CA GLU A 140 -7.19 -31.55 14.52
C GLU A 140 -7.83 -31.77 15.90
N ALA A 141 -7.11 -31.44 16.98
CA ALA A 141 -7.64 -31.58 18.33
C ALA A 141 -8.92 -30.75 18.58
N CYS A 142 -9.02 -29.54 18.04
CA CYS A 142 -10.24 -28.73 18.13
C CYS A 142 -11.42 -29.30 17.34
N ILE A 143 -11.16 -29.99 16.23
CA ILE A 143 -12.20 -30.64 15.41
C ILE A 143 -12.65 -31.94 16.07
N ASP A 144 -11.73 -32.72 16.62
CA ASP A 144 -12.06 -34.02 17.22
C ASP A 144 -12.78 -33.89 18.56
N ASN A 145 -12.53 -32.79 19.28
CA ASN A 145 -13.15 -32.51 20.59
C ASN A 145 -14.33 -31.54 20.49
N VAL A 146 -15.19 -31.66 19.46
CA VAL A 146 -16.45 -30.90 19.41
C VAL A 146 -17.23 -31.15 20.71
N CYS A 147 -17.44 -30.10 21.50
CA CYS A 147 -18.37 -30.13 22.64
C CYS A 147 -19.82 -30.09 22.14
#